data_AF-A0A7J6QTH5-F1
#
_entry.id   AF-A0A7J6QTH5-F1
#
_cell.length_a   1.000
_cell.length_b   1.000
_cell.length_c   1.000
_cell.angle_alpha   90.00
_cell.angle_beta   90.00
_cell.angle_gamma   90.00
#
_symmetry.space_group_name_H-M   'P 1'
#
loop_
_entity.id
_entity.type
_entity.pdbx_description
1 polymer ?
#
loop_
_entity_poly.entity_id
_entity_poly.type
_entity_poly.pdbx_seq_one_letter_code
_entity_poly.pdbx_strand_id
1 'polypeptide(L)' 'MIWTIDDFKKRKPPPANILLATSVAARGLDVKHCICVINYTPPDHAEDYVHRVGRTGRAGNVGFAYTLINSSTEGEYA' A
#
# COMPACT_ATOMS: atom_id res chain seq x y z
N MET A 1 -8.99 -3.19 20.20
CA MET A 1 -7.70 -3.85 19.95
C MET A 1 -7.04 -3.13 18.78
N ILE A 2 -5.84 -2.57 18.95
CA ILE A 2 -5.12 -1.82 17.90
C ILE A 2 -3.90 -2.66 17.52
N TRP A 3 -3.74 -2.93 16.22
CA TRP A 3 -2.62 -3.72 15.69
C TRP A 3 -1.52 -2.78 15.22
N THR A 4 -0.27 -3.14 15.50
CA THR A 4 0.90 -2.37 15.06
C THR A 4 1.44 -2.91 13.73
N ILE A 5 2.38 -2.17 13.14
CA ILE A 5 3.12 -2.60 11.96
C ILE A 5 3.92 -3.89 12.20
N ASP A 6 4.35 -4.14 13.44
CA ASP A 6 5.07 -5.35 13.81
C ASP A 6 4.14 -6.57 13.85
N ASP A 7 2.92 -6.40 14.37
CA ASP A 7 1.89 -7.44 14.35
C ASP A 7 1.53 -7.85 12.92
N PHE A 8 1.45 -6.87 12.01
CA PHE A 8 1.23 -7.10 10.58
C PHE A 8 2.38 -7.87 9.92
N LYS A 9 3.64 -7.45 10.16
CA LYS A 9 4.83 -8.12 9.63
C LYS A 9 4.94 -9.57 10.11
N LYS A 10 4.60 -9.82 11.38
CA LYS A 10 4.71 -11.15 12.01
C LYS A 10 3.51 -12.05 11.78
N ARG A 11 2.42 -11.56 11.15
CA ARG A 11 1.16 -12.29 10.97
C ARG A 11 0.66 -12.90 12.28
N LYS A 12 0.70 -12.12 13.36
CA LYS A 12 0.30 -12.58 14.70
C LYS A 12 -1.17 -13.05 14.68
N PRO A 13 -1.55 -14.16 15.35
CA PRO A 13 -2.94 -14.62 15.38
C PRO A 13 -3.85 -13.72 16.26
N PRO A 14 -5.09 -13.42 15.82
CA PRO A 14 -5.64 -13.60 14.48
C PRO A 14 -4.93 -12.70 13.44
N PRO A 15 -4.68 -13.17 12.21
CA PRO A 15 -3.81 -12.49 11.27
C PRO A 15 -4.33 -11.10 10.90
N ALA A 16 -3.52 -10.08 11.18
CA ALA A 16 -3.71 -8.74 10.63
C ALA A 16 -3.42 -8.76 9.13
N ASN A 17 -4.46 -8.90 8.30
CA ASN A 17 -4.33 -9.01 6.84
C ASN A 17 -4.33 -7.65 6.12
N ILE A 18 -4.69 -6.58 6.83
CA ILE A 18 -4.78 -5.22 6.27
C ILE A 18 -3.92 -4.30 7.13
N LEU A 19 -3.09 -3.50 6.47
CA LEU A 19 -2.33 -2.42 7.09
C LEU A 19 -2.77 -1.10 6.44
N LEU A 20 -3.28 -0.18 7.26
CA LEU A 20 -3.51 1.20 6.87
C LEU A 20 -2.26 2.02 7.20
N ALA A 21 -1.71 2.74 6.23
CA ALA A 21 -0.53 3.56 6.43
C ALA A 21 -0.61 4.86 5.61
N THR A 22 -0.03 5.94 6.16
CA THR A 22 0.25 7.17 5.41
C THR A 22 1.57 7.05 4.66
N SER A 23 1.82 7.95 3.71
CA SER A 23 3.08 8.00 2.94
C SER A 23 4.33 7.98 3.84
N VAL A 24 4.26 8.61 5.01
CA VAL A 24 5.37 8.65 5.98
C VAL A 24 5.53 7.31 6.69
N ALA A 25 4.45 6.72 7.18
CA ALA A 25 4.49 5.44 7.91
C ALA A 25 4.89 4.25 7.03
N ALA A 26 4.73 4.35 5.71
CA ALA A 26 5.09 3.31 4.75
C ALA A 26 6.56 3.36 4.30
N ARG A 27 7.32 4.43 4.60
CA ARG A 27 8.75 4.49 4.24
C ARG A 27 9.56 3.52 5.09
N GLY A 28 10.48 2.79 4.46
CA GLY A 28 11.26 1.74 5.14
C GLY A 28 10.44 0.51 5.56
N LEU A 29 9.17 0.44 5.18
CA LEU A 29 8.33 -0.71 5.44
C LEU A 29 8.70 -1.85 4.48
N ASP A 30 9.40 -2.86 5.00
CA ASP A 30 9.59 -4.14 4.34
C ASP A 30 8.51 -5.14 4.80
N VAL A 31 7.51 -5.35 3.94
CA VAL A 31 6.49 -6.39 4.10
C VAL A 31 6.73 -7.40 3.00
N LYS A 32 7.09 -8.63 3.40
CA LYS A 32 7.22 -9.74 2.45
C LYS A 32 5.83 -10.18 2.01
N HIS A 33 5.68 -10.47 0.72
CA HIS A 33 4.43 -11.00 0.14
C HIS A 33 3.21 -10.07 0.23
N CYS A 34 3.39 -8.76 0.06
CA CYS A 34 2.26 -7.87 -0.18
C CYS A 34 1.70 -8.14 -1.59
N ILE A 35 0.50 -8.71 -1.68
CA ILE A 35 -0.14 -9.07 -2.96
C ILE A 35 -0.96 -7.93 -3.58
N CYS A 36 -1.32 -6.93 -2.78
CA CYS A 36 -2.20 -5.86 -3.19
C CYS A 36 -1.84 -4.55 -2.47
N VAL A 37 -1.75 -3.47 -3.24
CA VAL A 37 -1.63 -2.09 -2.76
C VAL A 37 -2.87 -1.32 -3.19
N ILE A 38 -3.50 -0.62 -2.24
CA ILE A 38 -4.64 0.24 -2.52
C ILE A 38 -4.26 1.66 -2.13
N ASN A 39 -4.14 2.55 -3.12
CA ASN A 39 -4.06 3.98 -2.89
C ASN A 39 -5.47 4.51 -2.64
N TYR A 40 -5.84 4.62 -1.36
CA TYR A 40 -7.13 5.19 -0.97
C TYR A 40 -7.28 6.64 -1.42
N THR A 41 -6.18 7.40 -1.38
CA THR A 41 -6.05 8.73 -1.96
C THR A 41 -4.94 8.68 -3.01
N PRO A 42 -5.16 9.27 -4.21
CA PRO A 42 -4.13 9.39 -5.22
C PRO A 42 -2.86 10.02 -4.64
N PRO A 43 -1.67 9.58 -5.07
CA PRO A 43 -0.42 10.22 -4.68
C PRO A 43 -0.24 11.56 -5.38
N ASP A 44 0.25 12.57 -4.65
CA ASP A 44 0.46 13.94 -5.18
C ASP A 44 1.56 14.00 -6.26
N HIS A 45 2.48 13.02 -6.25
CA HIS A 45 3.62 12.93 -7.17
C HIS A 45 3.76 11.52 -7.73
N ALA A 46 4.26 11.41 -8.97
CA ALA A 46 4.46 10.14 -9.66
C ALA A 46 5.48 9.25 -8.93
N GLU A 47 6.50 9.82 -8.31
CA GLU A 47 7.49 9.10 -7.52
C GLU A 47 6.84 8.40 -6.31
N ASP A 48 5.89 9.07 -5.66
CA ASP A 48 5.14 8.49 -4.54
C ASP A 48 4.25 7.33 -5.01
N TYR A 49 3.65 7.42 -6.21
CA TYR A 49 2.95 6.29 -6.82
C TYR A 49 3.88 5.09 -6.95
N VAL A 50 5.03 5.26 -7.60
CA VAL A 50 6.02 4.19 -7.84
C VAL A 50 6.49 3.57 -6.53
N HIS A 51 6.78 4.39 -5.51
CA HIS A 51 7.20 3.91 -4.19
C HIS A 51 6.13 3.12 -3.44
N ARG A 52 4.85 3.49 -3.61
CA ARG A 52 3.70 2.79 -3.01
C ARG A 52 3.44 1.46 -3.71
N VAL A 53 3.30 1.45 -5.05
CA VAL A 53 2.98 0.23 -5.79
C VAL A 53 4.14 -0.77 -5.82
N GLY A 54 5.39 -0.30 -5.70
CA GLY A 54 6.57 -1.15 -5.57
C GLY A 54 6.62 -2.04 -4.32
N ARG A 55 5.62 -1.94 -3.42
CA ARG A 55 5.45 -2.87 -2.29
C ARG A 55 4.90 -4.22 -2.72
N THR A 56 4.18 -4.29 -3.85
CA THR A 56 3.67 -5.55 -4.42
C THR A 56 4.51 -6.02 -5.60
N GLY A 57 4.22 -7.21 -6.15
CA GLY A 57 4.87 -7.74 -7.35
C GLY A 57 6.36 -8.07 -7.21
N ARG A 58 6.86 -8.25 -5.97
CA ARG A 58 8.30 -8.46 -5.71
C ARG A 58 8.71 -9.92 -5.98
N ALA A 59 9.97 -10.12 -6.39
CA ALA A 59 10.58 -11.43 -6.62
C ALA A 59 9.84 -12.31 -7.65
N GLY A 60 9.37 -11.71 -8.76
CA GLY A 60 8.68 -12.42 -9.84
C GLY A 60 7.24 -12.81 -9.54
N ASN A 61 6.71 -12.45 -8.37
CA ASN A 61 5.31 -12.68 -8.03
C ASN A 61 4.40 -11.68 -8.75
N VAL A 62 3.16 -12.09 -9.04
CA VAL A 62 2.11 -11.17 -9.49
C VAL A 62 1.65 -10.30 -8.32
N GLY A 63 1.45 -9.01 -8.59
CA GLY A 63 0.94 -8.04 -7.61
C GLY A 63 -0.14 -7.17 -8.24
N PHE A 64 -1.04 -6.66 -7.40
CA PHE A 64 -2.11 -5.77 -7.83
C PHE A 64 -1.96 -4.39 -7.19
N ALA A 65 -2.19 -3.34 -7.97
CA ALA A 65 -2.21 -1.97 -7.48
C ALA A 65 -3.47 -1.27 -7.98
N TYR A 66 -4.26 -0.75 -7.05
CA TYR A 66 -5.48 0.00 -7.34
C TYR A 66 -5.34 1.41 -6.79
N THR A 67 -5.63 2.41 -7.60
CA THR A 67 -5.76 3.80 -7.14
C THR A 67 -7.22 4.20 -7.24
N LEU A 68 -7.78 4.61 -6.10
CA LEU A 68 -9.14 5.13 -6.04
C LEU A 68 -9.09 6.60 -6.45
N ILE A 69 -9.86 6.94 -7.48
CA ILE A 69 -10.00 8.31 -8.00
C ILE A 69 -11.44 8.73 -7.73
N ASN A 70 -11.63 9.98 -7.30
CA ASN A 70 -12.95 10.58 -7.18
C ASN A 70 -13.19 11.59 -8.31
N SER A 71 -14.45 11.96 -8.53
CA SER A 71 -14.85 12.91 -9.58
C SER A 71 -14.13 14.26 -9.52
N SER A 72 -13.69 14.68 -8.33
CA SER A 72 -12.95 15.94 -8.15
C SER A 72 -11.49 15.83 -8.59
N THR A 73 -10.93 14.63 -8.59
CA THR A 73 -9.53 14.33 -8.98
C THR A 73 -9.40 13.76 -10.39
N GLU A 74 -10.50 13.37 -11.04
CA GLU A 74 -10.48 12.69 -12.35
C GLU A 74 -9.72 13.47 -13.43
N GLY A 75 -9.87 14.80 -13.49
CA GLY A 75 -9.19 15.63 -14.48
C GLY A 75 -7.67 15.72 -14.36
N GLU A 76 -7.08 15.29 -13.24
CA GLU A 76 -5.63 15.26 -13.01
C GLU A 76 -4.98 13.95 -13.49
N TYR A 77 -5.77 12.88 -13.65
CA TYR A 77 -5.28 11.53 -13.93
C TYR A 77 -5.90 10.89 -15.18
N ALA A 78 -6.71 11.64 -15.95
CA ALA A 78 -7.33 11.23 -17.21
C ALA A 78 -6.44 11.53 -18.43
#